data_AF-A0A954GM29-F1
#
_entry.id   AF-A0A954GM29-F1
#
_cell.length_a   1.000
_cell.length_b   1.000
_cell.length_c   1.000
_cell.angle_alpha   90.00
_cell.angle_beta   90.00
_cell.angle_gamma   90.00
#
_symmetry.space_group_name_H-M   'P 1'
#
loop_
_entity.id
_entity.type
_entity.pdbx_description
1 polymer ?
#
loop_
_entity_poly.entity_id
_entity_poly.type
_entity_poly.pdbx_seq_one_letter_code
_entity_poly.pdbx_strand_id
1 'polypeptide(L)'
;TPLRLGQEFGGFARQLELSIERAERALQAVLELPVGGTAVGSGINTHPEFGSRVAKVLADETGIAFVEAANHFEANAQRDGLVECHGQLKLIATTLFNVSNNIRWLGSGPRCGFYEIQLPDRQPGSSIMPGKVNPVMCESMMQVAARVIGNDGCITMSGAAGGQFQLNIMMPVMGQTTLESITLLANVTNAFVEFCAEEMEANEEACVA
;
A
#
# COMPACT_ATOMS: atom_id res chain seq x y z
N THR A 1 -8.92 -12.38 29.93
CA THR A 1 -7.59 -12.46 30.57
C THR A 1 -6.84 -11.18 30.26
N PRO A 2 -6.09 -10.58 31.19
CA PRO A 2 -5.37 -9.33 30.94
C PRO A 2 -4.16 -9.53 30.02
N LEU A 3 -3.79 -8.48 29.28
CA LEU A 3 -2.53 -8.32 28.56
C LEU A 3 -1.98 -6.91 28.78
N ARG A 4 -0.69 -6.69 28.51
CA ARG A 4 -0.10 -5.34 28.54
C ARG A 4 -0.40 -4.61 27.23
N LEU A 5 -0.64 -3.30 27.28
CA LEU A 5 -0.82 -2.47 26.08
C LEU A 5 0.34 -2.62 25.08
N GLY A 6 1.58 -2.74 25.58
CA GLY A 6 2.75 -3.03 24.74
C GLY A 6 2.71 -4.38 24.01
N GLN A 7 2.00 -5.39 24.53
CA GLN A 7 1.80 -6.66 23.82
C GLN A 7 0.79 -6.49 22.68
N GLU A 8 -0.26 -5.70 22.88
CA GLU A 8 -1.22 -5.36 21.82
C GLU A 8 -0.54 -4.59 20.68
N PHE A 9 0.19 -3.53 21.03
CA PHE A 9 0.95 -2.73 20.07
C PHE A 9 2.09 -3.52 19.42
N GLY A 10 2.69 -4.50 20.12
CA GLY A 10 3.61 -5.47 19.52
C GLY A 10 2.95 -6.30 18.41
N GLY A 11 1.65 -6.60 18.54
CA GLY A 11 0.85 -7.22 17.48
C GLY A 11 0.70 -6.30 16.26
N PHE A 12 0.36 -5.02 16.47
CA PHE A 12 0.27 -4.04 15.38
C PHE A 12 1.61 -3.84 14.68
N ALA A 13 2.70 -3.70 15.45
CA ALA A 13 4.06 -3.60 14.92
C ALA A 13 4.40 -4.81 14.04
N ARG A 14 4.09 -6.04 14.49
CA ARG A 14 4.34 -7.23 13.68
C ARG A 14 3.53 -7.25 12.38
N GLN A 15 2.28 -6.78 12.40
CA GLN A 15 1.49 -6.67 11.17
C GLN A 15 2.09 -5.67 10.16
N LEU A 16 2.70 -4.58 10.65
CA LEU A 16 3.39 -3.59 9.83
C LEU A 16 4.73 -4.11 9.29
N GLU A 17 5.51 -4.84 10.09
CA GLU A 17 6.72 -5.53 9.61
C GLU A 17 6.41 -6.49 8.46
N LEU A 18 5.38 -7.32 8.62
CA LEU A 18 4.90 -8.20 7.54
C LEU A 18 4.40 -7.41 6.31
N SER A 19 4.00 -6.15 6.49
CA SER A 19 3.61 -5.28 5.38
C SER A 19 4.81 -4.75 4.59
N ILE A 20 5.98 -4.63 5.21
CA ILE A 20 7.24 -4.34 4.51
C ILE A 20 7.58 -5.51 3.59
N GLU A 21 7.53 -6.75 4.08
CA GLU A 21 7.76 -7.96 3.28
C GLU A 21 6.77 -8.05 2.09
N ARG A 22 5.52 -7.61 2.28
CA ARG A 22 4.52 -7.53 1.19
C ARG A 22 4.91 -6.48 0.14
N ALA A 23 5.42 -5.33 0.55
CA ALA A 23 5.89 -4.30 -0.37
C ALA A 23 7.11 -4.79 -1.17
N GLU A 24 8.02 -5.54 -0.54
CA GLU A 24 9.14 -6.18 -1.23
C GLU A 24 8.66 -7.18 -2.28
N ARG A 25 7.68 -8.03 -1.95
CA ARG A 25 7.05 -8.94 -2.95
C ARG A 25 6.37 -8.16 -4.07
N ALA A 26 5.70 -7.05 -3.76
CA ALA A 26 5.07 -6.20 -4.77
C ALA A 26 6.11 -5.66 -5.77
N LEU A 27 7.28 -5.26 -5.29
CA LEU A 27 8.40 -4.85 -6.12
C LEU A 27 8.93 -5.99 -6.98
N GLN A 28 9.11 -7.20 -6.41
CA GLN A 28 9.59 -8.36 -7.16
C GLN A 28 8.68 -8.72 -8.34
N ALA A 29 7.37 -8.59 -8.16
CA ALA A 29 6.37 -8.91 -9.19
C ALA A 29 6.46 -8.04 -10.46
N VAL A 30 7.20 -6.91 -10.43
CA VAL A 30 7.27 -5.95 -11.53
C VAL A 30 8.69 -5.74 -12.09
N LEU A 31 9.62 -6.65 -11.79
CA LEU A 31 11.01 -6.56 -12.25
C LEU A 31 11.23 -7.02 -13.70
N GLU A 32 10.35 -7.87 -14.24
CA GLU A 32 10.44 -8.34 -15.62
C GLU A 32 10.00 -7.24 -16.61
N LEU A 33 10.86 -6.96 -17.59
CA LEU A 33 10.62 -5.95 -18.61
C LEU A 33 10.28 -6.59 -19.97
N PRO A 34 9.16 -6.22 -20.62
CA PRO A 34 8.80 -6.70 -21.96
C PRO A 34 9.65 -6.12 -23.10
N VAL A 35 10.65 -5.29 -22.77
CA VAL A 35 11.52 -4.65 -23.76
C VAL A 35 12.30 -5.70 -24.54
N GLY A 36 12.28 -5.61 -25.88
CA GLY A 36 12.80 -6.65 -26.77
C GLY A 36 11.68 -7.48 -27.42
N GLY A 37 10.49 -7.57 -26.83
CA GLY A 37 9.35 -8.26 -27.45
C GLY A 37 8.77 -7.57 -28.68
N THR A 38 9.03 -6.27 -28.86
CA THR A 38 8.54 -5.42 -29.97
C THR A 38 7.00 -5.44 -30.07
N ALA A 39 6.42 -5.53 -31.27
CA ALA A 39 4.98 -5.36 -31.49
C ALA A 39 4.12 -6.46 -30.84
N VAL A 40 4.57 -7.72 -30.86
CA VAL A 40 3.74 -8.90 -30.52
C VAL A 40 4.45 -9.94 -29.65
N GLY A 41 5.65 -9.64 -29.17
CA GLY A 41 6.48 -10.57 -28.40
C GLY A 41 7.51 -11.35 -29.22
N SER A 42 7.51 -11.22 -30.55
CA SER A 42 8.40 -12.00 -31.43
C SER A 42 9.84 -11.49 -31.54
N GLY A 43 10.09 -10.25 -31.11
CA GLY A 43 11.38 -9.59 -31.32
C GLY A 43 11.66 -9.20 -32.77
N ILE A 44 10.64 -9.13 -33.64
CA ILE A 44 10.85 -8.71 -35.03
C ILE A 44 11.39 -7.27 -35.09
N ASN A 45 12.38 -7.03 -35.94
CA ASN A 45 13.03 -5.72 -36.11
C ASN A 45 13.82 -5.24 -34.87
N THR A 46 14.24 -6.12 -33.97
CA THR A 46 15.20 -5.79 -32.90
C THR A 46 16.44 -6.66 -32.94
N HIS A 47 17.53 -6.19 -32.33
CA HIS A 47 18.73 -7.00 -32.14
C HIS A 47 18.47 -8.09 -31.09
N PRO A 48 18.95 -9.33 -31.24
CA PRO A 48 18.70 -10.41 -30.28
C PRO A 48 19.09 -10.10 -28.83
N GLU A 49 20.08 -9.24 -28.63
CA GLU A 49 20.57 -8.83 -27.30
C GLU A 49 19.93 -7.52 -26.80
N PHE A 50 18.97 -6.93 -27.52
CA PHE A 50 18.43 -5.62 -27.18
C PHE A 50 17.73 -5.63 -25.80
N GLY A 51 16.85 -6.60 -25.54
CA GLY A 51 16.09 -6.71 -24.29
C GLY A 51 17.00 -6.78 -23.06
N SER A 52 17.86 -7.80 -23.00
CA SER A 52 18.84 -7.99 -21.92
C SER A 52 19.79 -6.80 -21.72
N ARG A 53 20.27 -6.17 -22.80
CA ARG A 53 21.13 -4.98 -22.69
C ARG A 53 20.37 -3.78 -22.11
N VAL A 54 19.13 -3.54 -22.52
CA VAL A 54 18.30 -2.46 -21.97
C VAL A 54 18.01 -2.71 -20.49
N ALA A 55 17.59 -3.93 -20.13
CA ALA A 55 17.33 -4.29 -18.74
C ALA A 55 18.58 -4.08 -17.86
N LYS A 56 19.76 -4.49 -18.36
CA LYS A 56 21.04 -4.25 -17.67
C LYS A 56 21.33 -2.76 -17.47
N VAL A 57 21.19 -1.95 -18.51
CA VAL A 57 21.46 -0.50 -18.42
C VAL A 57 20.52 0.16 -17.41
N LEU A 58 19.23 -0.18 -17.44
CA LEU A 58 18.27 0.33 -16.47
C LEU A 58 18.59 -0.11 -15.05
N ALA A 59 19.03 -1.36 -14.87
CA ALA A 59 19.43 -1.85 -13.57
C ALA A 59 20.66 -1.13 -13.02
N ASP A 60 21.67 -0.90 -13.86
CA ASP A 60 22.89 -0.19 -13.50
C ASP A 60 22.60 1.31 -13.17
N GLU A 61 21.67 1.95 -13.89
CA GLU A 61 21.32 3.38 -13.66
C GLU A 61 20.39 3.61 -12.47
N THR A 62 19.45 2.70 -12.22
CA THR A 62 18.41 2.89 -11.19
C THR A 62 18.72 2.18 -9.88
N GLY A 63 19.62 1.20 -9.89
CA GLY A 63 19.87 0.30 -8.76
C GLY A 63 18.76 -0.73 -8.54
N ILE A 64 17.76 -0.80 -9.43
CA ILE A 64 16.67 -1.78 -9.37
C ILE A 64 17.04 -2.97 -10.23
N ALA A 65 16.89 -4.20 -9.72
CA ALA A 65 17.27 -5.43 -10.42
C ALA A 65 16.31 -5.82 -11.56
N PHE A 66 16.10 -4.91 -12.52
CA PHE A 66 15.33 -5.17 -13.72
C PHE A 66 15.94 -6.30 -14.54
N VAL A 67 15.09 -7.16 -15.09
CA VAL A 67 15.49 -8.29 -15.93
C VAL A 67 14.64 -8.33 -17.19
N GLU A 68 15.18 -8.90 -18.28
CA GLU A 68 14.39 -9.18 -19.46
C GLU A 68 13.31 -10.23 -19.14
N ALA A 69 12.10 -10.03 -19.66
CA ALA A 69 11.02 -10.98 -19.47
C ALA A 69 11.40 -12.39 -19.95
N ALA A 70 11.07 -13.41 -19.16
CA ALA A 70 11.35 -14.80 -19.52
C ALA A 70 10.55 -15.25 -20.77
N ASN A 71 9.39 -14.64 -21.00
CA ASN A 71 8.55 -14.86 -22.17
C ASN A 71 7.93 -13.55 -22.66
N HIS A 72 8.40 -13.08 -23.81
CA HIS A 72 7.91 -11.82 -24.41
C HIS A 72 6.45 -11.86 -24.90
N PHE A 73 5.86 -13.03 -25.16
CA PHE A 73 4.45 -13.12 -25.54
C PHE A 73 3.55 -12.89 -24.33
N GLU A 74 3.87 -13.50 -23.18
CA GLU A 74 3.18 -13.25 -21.91
C GLU A 74 3.34 -11.78 -21.52
N ALA A 75 4.59 -11.29 -21.50
CA ALA A 75 4.88 -9.93 -21.08
C ALA A 75 4.35 -8.85 -22.05
N ASN A 76 4.02 -9.17 -23.30
CA ASN A 76 3.29 -8.24 -24.18
C ASN A 76 1.78 -8.33 -23.96
N ALA A 77 1.24 -9.56 -23.85
CA ALA A 77 -0.19 -9.81 -23.80
C ALA A 77 -0.83 -9.47 -22.45
N GLN A 78 -0.07 -9.54 -21.35
CA GLN A 78 -0.58 -9.43 -19.99
C GLN A 78 0.22 -8.50 -19.09
N ARG A 79 -0.39 -8.23 -17.93
CA ARG A 79 0.15 -7.36 -16.87
C ARG A 79 -0.05 -8.02 -15.50
N ASP A 80 0.12 -9.33 -15.43
CA ASP A 80 -0.17 -10.11 -14.22
C ASP A 80 0.75 -9.72 -13.05
N GLY A 81 2.01 -9.35 -13.35
CA GLY A 81 2.92 -8.76 -12.36
C GLY A 81 2.36 -7.50 -11.68
N LEU A 82 1.62 -6.65 -12.41
CA LEU A 82 0.92 -5.50 -11.81
C LEU A 82 -0.30 -5.92 -10.98
N VAL A 83 -1.00 -6.99 -11.39
CA VAL A 83 -2.13 -7.53 -10.61
C VAL A 83 -1.62 -8.11 -9.29
N GLU A 84 -0.52 -8.86 -9.31
CA GLU A 84 0.12 -9.38 -8.10
C GLU A 84 0.64 -8.24 -7.21
N CYS A 85 1.35 -7.27 -7.79
CA CYS A 85 1.85 -6.10 -7.08
C CYS A 85 0.72 -5.36 -6.35
N HIS A 86 -0.37 -5.05 -7.05
CA HIS A 86 -1.48 -4.35 -6.44
C HIS A 86 -2.23 -5.21 -5.40
N GLY A 87 -2.27 -6.53 -5.58
CA GLY A 87 -2.78 -7.45 -4.57
C GLY A 87 -2.02 -7.36 -3.24
N GLN A 88 -0.70 -7.17 -3.28
CA GLN A 88 0.10 -6.90 -2.08
C GLN A 88 -0.22 -5.52 -1.49
N LEU A 89 -0.35 -4.47 -2.33
CA LEU A 89 -0.75 -3.12 -1.88
C LEU A 89 -2.11 -3.13 -1.18
N LYS A 90 -3.09 -3.89 -1.68
CA LYS A 90 -4.39 -4.09 -1.02
C LYS A 90 -4.23 -4.74 0.36
N LEU A 91 -3.34 -5.72 0.50
CA LEU A 91 -3.12 -6.39 1.78
C LEU A 91 -2.45 -5.46 2.80
N ILE A 92 -1.55 -4.60 2.35
CA ILE A 92 -0.99 -3.50 3.16
C ILE A 92 -2.10 -2.53 3.58
N ALA A 93 -2.94 -2.08 2.64
CA ALA A 93 -4.08 -1.21 2.93
C ALA A 93 -5.04 -1.83 3.96
N THR A 94 -5.34 -3.12 3.85
CA THR A 94 -6.17 -3.85 4.81
C THR A 94 -5.55 -3.85 6.21
N THR A 95 -4.22 -4.02 6.29
CA THR A 95 -3.48 -3.97 7.55
C THR A 95 -3.56 -2.58 8.19
N LEU A 96 -3.28 -1.53 7.40
CA LEU A 96 -3.36 -0.15 7.85
C LEU A 96 -4.76 0.23 8.33
N PHE A 97 -5.80 -0.17 7.59
CA PHE A 97 -7.20 0.03 8.00
C PHE A 97 -7.46 -0.61 9.36
N ASN A 98 -7.03 -1.86 9.57
CA ASN A 98 -7.24 -2.57 10.82
C ASN A 98 -6.52 -1.88 11.99
N VAL A 99 -5.24 -1.56 11.83
CA VAL A 99 -4.44 -0.89 12.88
C VAL A 99 -5.06 0.47 13.24
N SER A 100 -5.37 1.32 12.26
CA SER A 100 -6.02 2.61 12.53
C SER A 100 -7.40 2.47 13.17
N ASN A 101 -8.17 1.46 12.78
CA ASN A 101 -9.47 1.21 13.39
C ASN A 101 -9.35 0.78 14.85
N ASN A 102 -8.35 -0.02 15.22
CA ASN A 102 -8.10 -0.36 16.63
C ASN A 102 -7.65 0.88 17.41
N ILE A 103 -6.69 1.65 16.90
CA ILE A 103 -6.18 2.87 17.55
C ILE A 103 -7.32 3.86 17.81
N ARG A 104 -8.19 4.16 16.83
CA ARG A 104 -9.31 5.09 17.06
C ARG A 104 -10.31 4.60 18.11
N TRP A 105 -10.47 3.27 18.26
CA TRP A 105 -11.34 2.70 19.27
C TRP A 105 -10.71 2.80 20.65
N LEU A 106 -9.43 2.40 20.79
CA LEU A 106 -8.67 2.58 22.03
C LEU A 106 -8.69 4.05 22.48
N GLY A 107 -8.58 5.00 21.54
CA GLY A 107 -8.63 6.44 21.82
C GLY A 107 -10.03 7.06 21.95
N SER A 108 -11.10 6.28 21.83
CA SER A 108 -12.47 6.80 21.87
C SER A 108 -12.84 7.28 23.28
N GLY A 109 -13.36 8.49 23.44
CA GLY A 109 -13.59 9.07 24.75
C GLY A 109 -13.99 10.55 24.72
N PRO A 110 -13.76 11.32 25.81
CA PRO A 110 -13.02 10.94 27.02
C PRO A 110 -13.87 10.29 28.12
N ARG A 111 -15.21 10.25 28.00
CA ARG A 111 -16.10 9.75 29.08
C ARG A 111 -16.97 8.55 28.71
N CYS A 112 -17.28 8.40 27.42
CA CYS A 112 -18.26 7.42 26.93
C CYS A 112 -17.62 6.42 25.94
N GLY A 113 -16.34 6.12 26.12
CA GLY A 113 -15.56 5.19 25.30
C GLY A 113 -14.48 4.53 26.15
N PHE A 114 -13.47 3.92 25.50
CA PHE A 114 -12.37 3.24 26.18
C PHE A 114 -11.36 4.23 26.77
N TYR A 115 -10.91 5.18 25.95
CA TYR A 115 -9.95 6.22 26.31
C TYR A 115 -8.65 5.69 26.93
N GLU A 116 -8.23 4.48 26.51
CA GLU A 116 -7.03 3.77 26.95
C GLU A 116 -5.75 4.37 26.34
N ILE A 117 -5.89 5.09 25.23
CA ILE A 117 -4.81 5.90 24.64
C ILE A 117 -5.30 7.32 24.40
N GLN A 118 -4.37 8.26 24.45
CA GLN A 118 -4.58 9.67 24.16
C GLN A 118 -3.93 9.98 22.80
N LEU A 119 -4.75 10.49 21.88
CA LEU A 119 -4.31 10.90 20.55
C LEU A 119 -4.00 12.41 20.56
N PRO A 120 -3.02 12.88 19.78
CA PRO A 120 -2.69 14.30 19.70
C PRO A 120 -3.84 15.10 19.08
N ASP A 121 -4.07 16.31 19.61
CA ASP A 121 -5.09 17.22 19.09
C ASP A 121 -4.57 17.97 17.85
N ARG A 122 -4.98 17.54 16.66
CA ARG A 122 -4.49 18.09 15.38
C ARG A 122 -5.47 19.02 14.67
N GLN A 123 -6.66 19.22 15.24
CA GLN A 123 -7.68 20.08 14.67
C GLN A 123 -8.21 21.00 15.75
N PRO A 124 -8.62 22.24 15.43
CA PRO A 124 -9.26 23.10 16.42
C PRO A 124 -10.51 22.40 16.97
N GLY A 125 -10.40 21.90 18.21
CA GLY A 125 -11.54 21.43 18.97
C GLY A 125 -12.56 22.55 19.12
N SER A 126 -13.84 22.21 19.24
CA SER A 126 -14.83 23.22 19.59
C SER A 126 -14.54 23.75 20.99
N SER A 127 -14.46 25.07 21.18
CA SER A 127 -14.27 25.69 22.50
C SER A 127 -15.37 25.33 23.50
N ILE A 128 -16.50 24.79 23.03
CA ILE A 128 -17.61 24.29 23.85
C ILE A 128 -17.39 22.84 24.34
N MET A 129 -16.46 22.09 23.75
CA MET A 129 -16.18 20.68 24.03
C MET A 129 -14.71 20.45 24.43
N PRO A 130 -14.29 20.91 25.63
CA PRO A 130 -12.92 20.73 26.10
C PRO A 130 -12.56 19.23 26.20
N GLY A 131 -11.36 18.87 25.72
CA GLY A 131 -10.84 17.51 25.75
C GLY A 131 -11.38 16.58 24.66
N LYS A 132 -12.25 17.05 23.76
CA LYS A 132 -12.69 16.26 22.60
C LYS A 132 -11.63 16.30 21.50
N VAL A 133 -11.01 15.15 21.24
CA VAL A 133 -10.10 14.95 20.11
C VAL A 133 -10.74 13.99 19.12
N ASN A 134 -10.80 14.37 17.83
CA ASN A 134 -11.23 13.46 16.77
C ASN A 134 -10.00 12.70 16.22
N PRO A 135 -10.09 11.39 15.95
CA PRO A 135 -8.98 10.56 15.49
C PRO A 135 -8.73 10.72 13.98
N VAL A 136 -8.53 11.95 13.52
CA VAL A 136 -8.63 12.33 12.10
C VAL A 136 -7.57 11.66 11.22
N MET A 137 -6.40 11.38 11.77
CA MET A 137 -5.38 10.62 11.04
C MET A 137 -5.77 9.15 10.86
N CYS A 138 -6.47 8.56 11.84
CA CYS A 138 -7.04 7.22 11.67
C CYS A 138 -8.13 7.23 10.59
N GLU A 139 -9.00 8.26 10.59
CA GLU A 139 -10.05 8.43 9.59
C GLU A 139 -9.48 8.60 8.17
N SER A 140 -8.43 9.41 8.00
CA SER A 140 -7.72 9.58 6.73
C SER A 140 -7.08 8.27 6.26
N MET A 141 -6.41 7.53 7.14
CA MET A 141 -5.82 6.24 6.81
C MET A 141 -6.87 5.22 6.35
N MET A 142 -8.02 5.16 7.04
CA MET A 142 -9.12 4.28 6.66
C MET A 142 -9.73 4.66 5.30
N GLN A 143 -9.89 5.96 5.01
CA GLN A 143 -10.38 6.44 3.71
C GLN A 143 -9.42 6.07 2.57
N VAL A 144 -8.11 6.28 2.77
CA VAL A 144 -7.08 5.88 1.78
C VAL A 144 -7.09 4.37 1.58
N ALA A 145 -7.13 3.59 2.65
CA ALA A 145 -7.17 2.13 2.54
C ALA A 145 -8.41 1.64 1.77
N ALA A 146 -9.58 2.24 2.02
CA ALA A 146 -10.79 1.94 1.25
C ALA A 146 -10.64 2.27 -0.24
N ARG A 147 -10.00 3.40 -0.56
CA ARG A 147 -9.69 3.78 -1.95
C ARG A 147 -8.78 2.76 -2.63
N VAL A 148 -7.70 2.34 -1.96
CA VAL A 148 -6.77 1.32 -2.48
C VAL A 148 -7.46 -0.02 -2.70
N ILE A 149 -8.33 -0.44 -1.78
CA ILE A 149 -9.13 -1.68 -1.95
C ILE A 149 -10.05 -1.57 -3.18
N GLY A 150 -10.68 -0.41 -3.40
CA GLY A 150 -11.46 -0.17 -4.62
C GLY A 150 -10.62 -0.19 -5.90
N ASN A 151 -9.42 0.41 -5.85
CA ASN A 151 -8.46 0.42 -6.94
C ASN A 151 -8.03 -1.01 -7.32
N ASP A 152 -7.92 -1.92 -6.36
CA ASP A 152 -7.61 -3.34 -6.63
C ASP A 152 -8.67 -4.02 -7.49
N GLY A 153 -9.94 -3.65 -7.33
CA GLY A 153 -11.02 -4.12 -8.20
C GLY A 153 -10.85 -3.64 -9.64
N CYS A 154 -10.38 -2.40 -9.84
CA CYS A 154 -10.03 -1.87 -11.15
C CYS A 154 -8.85 -2.64 -11.77
N ILE A 155 -7.75 -2.82 -11.03
CA ILE A 155 -6.58 -3.57 -11.49
C ILE A 155 -6.93 -5.01 -11.85
N THR A 156 -7.70 -5.69 -10.99
CA THR A 156 -8.13 -7.07 -11.20
C THR A 156 -8.93 -7.19 -12.51
N MET A 157 -9.89 -6.29 -12.74
CA MET A 157 -10.69 -6.29 -13.96
C MET A 157 -9.85 -5.95 -15.19
N SER A 158 -8.94 -4.98 -15.09
CA SER A 158 -8.04 -4.61 -16.18
C SER A 158 -7.07 -5.73 -16.56
N GLY A 159 -6.58 -6.50 -15.60
CA GLY A 159 -5.80 -7.71 -15.87
C GLY A 159 -6.64 -8.77 -16.60
N ALA A 160 -7.80 -9.11 -16.04
CA ALA A 160 -8.64 -10.18 -16.58
C ALA A 160 -9.22 -9.89 -17.98
N ALA A 161 -9.70 -8.66 -18.21
CA ALA A 161 -10.44 -8.29 -19.42
C ALA A 161 -9.62 -7.45 -20.42
N GLY A 162 -8.49 -6.88 -19.99
CA GLY A 162 -7.68 -6.01 -20.83
C GLY A 162 -6.84 -6.77 -21.85
N GLY A 163 -6.43 -7.99 -21.55
CA GLY A 163 -5.66 -8.85 -22.44
C GLY A 163 -6.53 -9.46 -23.54
N GLN A 164 -6.24 -9.14 -24.80
CA GLN A 164 -6.84 -9.78 -25.97
C GLN A 164 -5.71 -10.14 -26.95
N PHE A 165 -5.48 -11.44 -27.14
CA PHE A 165 -4.40 -11.96 -27.98
C PHE A 165 -3.00 -11.48 -27.53
N GLN A 166 -2.33 -10.59 -28.28
CA GLN A 166 -0.93 -10.20 -28.06
C GLN A 166 -0.74 -8.90 -27.26
N LEU A 167 -1.81 -8.25 -26.80
CA LEU A 167 -1.69 -6.98 -26.08
C LEU A 167 -2.77 -6.79 -25.02
N ASN A 168 -2.37 -6.27 -23.85
CA ASN A 168 -3.31 -5.71 -22.88
C ASN A 168 -3.56 -4.23 -23.17
N ILE A 169 -4.80 -3.85 -23.50
CA ILE A 169 -5.13 -2.46 -23.86
C ILE A 169 -5.42 -1.55 -22.65
N MET A 170 -5.54 -2.12 -21.45
CA MET A 170 -5.87 -1.40 -20.22
C MET A 170 -4.64 -0.85 -19.49
N MET A 171 -3.45 -0.91 -20.09
CA MET A 171 -2.19 -0.43 -19.48
C MET A 171 -2.27 1.00 -18.92
N PRO A 172 -2.90 2.00 -19.57
CA PRO A 172 -2.94 3.36 -19.02
C PRO A 172 -3.68 3.45 -17.68
N VAL A 173 -4.84 2.78 -17.55
CA VAL A 173 -5.61 2.78 -16.30
C VAL A 173 -4.87 1.99 -15.22
N MET A 174 -4.25 0.85 -15.58
CA MET A 174 -3.46 0.06 -14.62
C MET A 174 -2.28 0.86 -14.05
N GLY A 175 -1.56 1.58 -14.91
CA GLY A 175 -0.44 2.43 -14.49
C GLY A 175 -0.86 3.56 -13.56
N GLN A 176 -1.87 4.34 -13.96
CA GLN A 176 -2.36 5.45 -13.13
C GLN A 176 -2.91 4.95 -11.78
N THR A 177 -3.71 3.88 -11.79
CA THR A 177 -4.34 3.35 -10.58
C THR A 177 -3.31 2.81 -9.59
N THR A 178 -2.27 2.13 -10.10
CA THR A 178 -1.18 1.62 -9.26
C THR A 178 -0.39 2.77 -8.62
N LEU A 179 -0.01 3.78 -9.41
CA LEU A 179 0.73 4.94 -8.91
C LEU A 179 -0.09 5.78 -7.91
N GLU A 180 -1.40 5.91 -8.13
CA GLU A 180 -2.32 6.54 -7.17
C GLU A 180 -2.29 5.79 -5.83
N SER A 181 -2.46 4.47 -5.85
CA SER A 181 -2.44 3.65 -4.63
C SER A 181 -1.13 3.77 -3.87
N ILE A 182 0.02 3.71 -4.56
CA ILE A 182 1.35 3.87 -3.93
C ILE A 182 1.48 5.26 -3.29
N THR A 183 1.11 6.32 -4.03
CA THR A 183 1.22 7.71 -3.57
C THR A 183 0.34 7.96 -2.34
N LEU A 184 -0.90 7.50 -2.36
CA LEU A 184 -1.83 7.67 -1.26
C LEU A 184 -1.35 6.92 -0.01
N LEU A 185 -0.91 5.67 -0.15
CA LEU A 185 -0.40 4.87 0.97
C LEU A 185 0.85 5.51 1.60
N ALA A 186 1.84 5.88 0.78
CA ALA A 186 3.06 6.50 1.28
C ALA A 186 2.76 7.81 2.03
N ASN A 187 1.95 8.69 1.43
CA ASN A 187 1.62 9.98 2.02
C ASN A 187 0.84 9.83 3.34
N VAL A 188 -0.17 8.96 3.38
CA VAL A 188 -1.00 8.80 4.59
C VAL A 188 -0.22 8.10 5.71
N THR A 189 0.67 7.16 5.39
CA THR A 189 1.52 6.53 6.39
C THR A 189 2.50 7.52 7.00
N ASN A 190 3.18 8.34 6.19
CA ASN A 190 4.08 9.39 6.70
C ASN A 190 3.32 10.40 7.58
N ALA A 191 2.18 10.89 7.09
CA ALA A 191 1.35 11.81 7.85
C ALA A 191 0.83 11.18 9.15
N PHE A 192 0.46 9.89 9.14
CA PHE A 192 0.00 9.20 10.35
C PHE A 192 1.10 9.09 11.40
N VAL A 193 2.35 8.83 10.98
CA VAL A 193 3.49 8.79 11.91
C VAL A 193 3.67 10.16 12.56
N GLU A 194 3.85 11.20 11.76
CA GLU A 194 4.12 12.58 12.22
C GLU A 194 2.96 13.15 13.04
N PHE A 195 1.72 12.99 12.56
CA PHE A 195 0.57 13.68 13.16
C PHE A 195 -0.23 12.82 14.14
N CYS A 196 0.13 11.56 14.38
CA CYS A 196 -0.62 10.68 15.29
C CYS A 196 0.30 9.79 16.13
N ALA A 197 1.11 8.94 15.48
CA ALA A 197 1.81 7.86 16.19
C ALA A 197 2.93 8.36 17.12
N GLU A 198 3.67 9.41 16.74
CA GLU A 198 4.81 9.92 17.52
C GLU A 198 4.40 10.58 18.85
N GLU A 199 3.21 11.17 18.92
CA GLU A 199 2.69 11.89 20.10
C GLU A 199 1.57 11.12 20.81
N MET A 200 1.37 9.85 20.48
CA MET A 200 0.35 9.02 21.10
C MET A 200 0.82 8.50 22.47
N GLU A 201 0.00 8.70 23.49
CA GLU A 201 0.32 8.31 24.87
C GLU A 201 -0.69 7.31 25.42
N ALA A 202 -0.27 6.48 26.38
CA ALA A 202 -1.17 5.61 27.11
C ALA A 202 -1.91 6.41 28.19
N ASN A 203 -3.19 6.13 28.39
CA ASN A 203 -3.91 6.59 29.57
C ASN A 203 -3.86 5.52 30.66
N GLU A 204 -2.84 5.57 31.50
CA GLU A 204 -2.61 4.55 32.53
C GLU A 204 -3.80 4.38 33.48
N GLU A 205 -4.49 5.48 33.83
CA GLU A 205 -5.67 5.43 34.71
C GLU A 205 -6.82 4.64 34.07
N ALA A 206 -7.08 4.85 32.77
CA ALA A 206 -8.12 4.13 32.05
C ALA A 206 -7.77 2.65 31.83
N CYS A 207 -6.49 2.33 31.56
CA CYS A 207 -6.04 0.94 31.35
C CYS A 207 -6.08 0.07 32.63
N VAL A 208 -6.02 0.68 33.81
CA VAL A 208 -6.03 -0.03 35.10
C VAL A 208 -7.44 -0.21 35.67
N ALA A 209 -8.40 0.62 35.26
CA ALA A 209 -9.78 0.65 35.74
C ALA A 209 -10.62 -0.57 35.32
#